data_AF-A0A077LE88-F1
#
_entry.id   AF-A0A077LE88-F1
#
_cell.length_a   1.000
_cell.length_b   1.000
_cell.length_c   1.000
_cell.angle_alpha   90.00
_cell.angle_beta   90.00
_cell.angle_gamma   90.00
#
_symmetry.space_group_name_H-M   'P 1'
#
loop_
_entity.id
_entity.type
_entity.pdbx_description
1 polymer ?
#
loop_
_entity_poly.entity_id
_entity_poly.type
_entity_poly.pdbx_seq_one_letter_code
_entity_poly.pdbx_strand_id
1 'polypeptide(L)' 'MTSTFRNEPKHLMTIGVIGAALIDYQVRKTTTARQQLVELASAAITAGELDDQEQVVVGHVLTQVAANNQFGVTQHDY' A
#
# COMPACT_ATOMS: atom_id res chain seq x y z
N MET A 1 10.45 -28.45 2.82
CA MET A 1 9.93 -27.07 3.02
C MET A 1 11.11 -26.17 3.34
N THR A 2 11.83 -25.72 2.31
CA THR A 2 12.94 -24.78 2.45
C THR A 2 12.37 -23.38 2.51
N SER A 3 12.07 -22.90 3.73
CA SER A 3 11.90 -21.47 3.97
C SER A 3 13.28 -20.86 3.82
N THR A 4 13.59 -20.37 2.62
CA THR A 4 14.72 -19.47 2.40
C THR A 4 14.56 -18.34 3.41
N PHE A 5 15.60 -18.12 4.23
CA PHE A 5 15.72 -16.91 5.03
C PHE A 5 15.71 -15.72 4.07
N ARG A 6 14.50 -15.26 3.73
CA ARG A 6 14.20 -13.97 3.13
C ARG A 6 14.99 -12.97 3.98
N ASN A 7 15.70 -12.01 3.38
CA ASN A 7 16.44 -11.01 4.14
C ASN A 7 15.47 -10.30 5.12
N GLU A 8 15.33 -10.81 6.34
CA GLU A 8 14.37 -10.38 7.36
C GLU A 8 14.44 -8.86 7.60
N PRO A 9 15.62 -8.22 7.62
CA PRO A 9 15.71 -6.77 7.77
C PRO A 9 15.05 -6.00 6.62
N LYS A 10 15.16 -6.50 5.37
CA LYS A 10 14.58 -5.83 4.20
C LYS A 10 13.07 -5.97 4.18
N HIS A 11 12.59 -7.18 4.45
CA HIS A 11 11.17 -7.48 4.50
C HIS A 11 10.44 -6.64 5.58
N LEU A 12 10.97 -6.57 6.80
CA LEU A 12 10.40 -5.73 7.86
C LEU A 12 10.44 -4.25 7.51
N MET A 13 11.50 -3.79 6.84
CA MET A 13 11.61 -2.42 6.36
C MET A 13 10.54 -2.12 5.29
N THR A 14 10.30 -3.03 4.35
CA THR A 14 9.27 -2.91 3.32
C THR A 14 7.86 -2.83 3.94
N ILE A 15 7.55 -3.69 4.91
CA ILE A 15 6.28 -3.62 5.65
C ILE A 15 6.15 -2.27 6.37
N GLY A 16 7.21 -1.81 7.03
CA GLY A 16 7.22 -0.53 7.73
C GLY A 16 6.97 0.67 6.81
N VAL A 17 7.58 0.68 5.63
CA VAL A 17 7.40 1.74 4.62
C VAL A 17 5.96 1.74 4.09
N ILE A 18 5.40 0.58 3.76
CA ILE A 18 4.01 0.47 3.30
C ILE A 18 3.05 0.90 4.40
N GLY A 19 3.28 0.47 5.65
CA GLY A 19 2.48 0.84 6.81
C GLY A 19 2.49 2.35 7.06
N ALA A 20 3.65 3.00 6.96
CA ALA A 20 3.79 4.44 7.10
C ALA A 20 3.03 5.20 6.00
N ALA A 21 3.12 4.75 4.75
CA ALA A 21 2.38 5.34 3.64
C ALA A 21 0.87 5.17 3.80
N LEU A 22 0.42 4.03 4.33
CA LEU A 22 -0.99 3.78 4.64
C LEU A 22 -1.50 4.75 5.71
N ILE A 23 -0.74 4.93 6.79
CA ILE A 23 -1.10 5.87 7.86
C ILE A 23 -1.16 7.30 7.31
N ASP A 24 -0.16 7.72 6.53
CA ASP A 24 -0.15 9.07 5.93
C ASP A 24 -1.37 9.31 5.02
N TYR A 25 -1.75 8.31 4.20
CA TYR A 25 -2.99 8.38 3.43
C TYR A 25 -4.22 8.48 4.32
N GLN A 26 -4.34 7.68 5.38
CA GLN A 26 -5.51 7.71 6.26
C GLN A 26 -5.65 9.05 7.01
N VAL A 27 -4.53 9.69 7.34
CA VAL A 27 -4.49 11.00 8.00
C VAL A 27 -4.80 12.13 7.01
N ARG A 28 -4.11 12.17 5.87
CA ARG A 28 -4.22 13.29 4.92
C ARG A 28 -5.41 13.17 3.97
N LYS A 29 -5.79 11.94 3.62
CA LYS A 29 -6.85 11.60 2.65
C LYS A 29 -6.70 12.30 1.30
N THR A 30 -5.47 12.55 0.87
CA THR A 30 -5.17 13.20 -0.40
C THR A 30 -4.90 12.17 -1.50
N THR A 31 -5.09 12.58 -2.75
CA THR A 31 -4.76 11.79 -3.94
C THR A 31 -3.26 11.51 -4.05
N THR A 32 -2.41 12.44 -3.61
CA THR A 32 -0.96 12.28 -3.60
C THR A 32 -0.50 11.20 -2.61
N ALA A 33 -0.97 11.24 -1.36
CA ALA A 33 -0.64 10.21 -0.37
C ALA A 33 -1.15 8.83 -0.79
N ARG A 34 -2.30 8.78 -1.47
CA ARG A 34 -2.83 7.57 -2.10
C ARG A 34 -1.92 7.03 -3.20
N GLN A 35 -1.47 7.87 -4.12
CA GLN A 35 -0.57 7.46 -5.21
C GLN A 35 0.74 6.89 -4.65
N GLN A 36 1.32 7.54 -3.65
CA GLN A 36 2.53 7.05 -2.97
C GLN A 36 2.32 5.67 -2.34
N LEU A 37 1.19 5.44 -1.66
CA LEU A 37 0.85 4.13 -1.12
C LEU A 37 0.75 3.06 -2.23
N VAL A 38 0.08 3.37 -3.35
CA VAL A 38 -0.08 2.46 -4.48
C VAL A 38 1.26 2.11 -5.11
N GLU A 39 2.14 3.10 -5.31
CA GLU A 39 3.46 2.92 -5.90
C GLU A 39 4.35 2.05 -5.02
N LEU A 40 4.42 2.34 -3.72
CA LEU A 40 5.22 1.58 -2.75
C LEU A 40 4.74 0.14 -2.61
N ALA A 41 3.43 -0.06 -2.51
CA ALA A 41 2.81 -1.38 -2.48
C ALA A 41 3.11 -2.19 -3.74
N SER A 42 2.96 -1.59 -4.93
CA SER A 42 3.22 -2.25 -6.21
C SER A 42 4.70 -2.61 -6.38
N ALA A 43 5.59 -1.74 -5.92
CA ALA A 43 7.03 -1.98 -5.93
C ALA A 43 7.41 -3.18 -5.04
N ALA A 44 6.86 -3.26 -3.83
CA ALA A 44 7.10 -4.35 -2.89
C ALA A 44 6.59 -5.72 -3.41
N ILE A 45 5.43 -5.74 -4.06
CA ILE A 45 4.89 -6.93 -4.73
C ILE A 45 5.85 -7.36 -5.85
N THR A 46 6.24 -6.43 -6.72
CA THR A 46 7.13 -6.70 -7.87
C THR A 46 8.50 -7.20 -7.43
N ALA A 47 9.01 -6.70 -6.30
CA ALA A 47 10.28 -7.09 -5.72
C ALA A 47 10.25 -8.48 -5.03
N GLY A 48 9.07 -9.10 -4.87
CA GLY A 48 8.91 -10.36 -4.14
C GLY A 48 9.23 -10.21 -2.64
N GLU A 49 9.20 -8.99 -2.13
CA GLU A 49 9.51 -8.69 -0.73
C GLU A 49 8.34 -9.05 0.19
N LEU A 50 7.15 -9.20 -0.37
CA LEU A 50 5.94 -9.64 0.31
C LEU A 50 5.66 -11.12 0.07
N ASP A 51 5.20 -11.83 1.10
CA ASP A 51 4.65 -13.17 0.98
C ASP A 51 3.22 -13.16 0.42
N ASP A 52 2.69 -14.35 0.11
CA ASP A 52 1.39 -14.49 -0.52
C ASP A 52 0.25 -13.89 0.33
N GLN A 53 0.34 -13.97 1.67
CA GLN A 53 -0.68 -13.40 2.55
C GLN A 53 -0.60 -11.88 2.57
N GLU A 54 0.60 -11.33 2.63
CA GLU A 54 0.85 -9.90 2.62
C GLU A 54 0.43 -9.27 1.29
N GLN A 55 0.68 -9.93 0.17
CA GLN A 55 0.20 -9.49 -1.15
C GLN A 55 -1.32 -9.42 -1.21
N VAL A 56 -2.03 -10.37 -0.60
CA VAL A 56 -3.50 -10.35 -0.51
C VAL A 56 -3.98 -9.17 0.35
N VAL A 57 -3.35 -8.94 1.50
CA VAL A 57 -3.69 -7.81 2.39
C VAL A 57 -3.45 -6.49 1.68
N VAL A 58 -2.29 -6.32 1.05
CA VAL A 58 -1.95 -5.11 0.28
C VAL A 58 -2.93 -4.92 -0.88
N GLY A 59 -3.26 -5.97 -1.63
CA GLY A 59 -4.27 -5.91 -2.70
C GLY A 59 -5.63 -5.42 -2.19
N HIS A 60 -6.08 -5.93 -1.06
CA HIS A 60 -7.34 -5.49 -0.44
C HIS A 60 -7.29 -4.03 0.01
N VAL A 61 -6.19 -3.60 0.63
CA VAL A 61 -5.97 -2.19 1.01
C VAL A 61 -6.01 -1.28 -0.22
N LEU A 62 -5.33 -1.66 -1.31
CA LEU A 62 -5.33 -0.88 -2.56
C LEU A 62 -6.71 -0.78 -3.19
N THR A 63 -7.50 -1.86 -3.18
CA THR A 63 -8.89 -1.84 -3.66
C THR A 63 -9.78 -0.91 -2.83
N GLN A 64 -9.66 -0.95 -1.50
CA GLN A 64 -10.41 -0.04 -0.62
C GLN A 64 -10.01 1.42 -0.84
N VAL A 65 -8.71 1.68 -0.94
CA VAL A 65 -8.15 3.00 -1.23
C VAL A 65 -8.63 3.51 -2.59
N ALA A 66 -8.84 2.63 -3.59
CA ALA A 66 -9.43 2.99 -4.87
C ALA A 66 -10.93 3.30 -4.79
N ALA A 67 -11.69 2.50 -4.04
CA ALA A 67 -13.13 2.72 -3.84
C ALA A 67 -13.43 4.02 -3.07
N ASN A 68 -12.62 4.35 -2.06
CA ASN A 68 -12.75 5.56 -1.26
C ASN A 68 -12.55 6.86 -2.07
N ASN A 69 -11.98 6.78 -3.27
CA ASN A 69 -11.73 7.91 -4.16
C ASN A 69 -12.95 8.29 -5.01
N GLN A 70 -14.00 7.45 -5.08
CA GLN A 70 -15.21 7.74 -5.85
C GLN A 70 -16.16 8.72 -5.15
N PHE A 71 -16.01 8.91 -3.83
CA PHE A 71 -16.88 9.79 -3.03
C PHE A 71 -16.29 11.19 -2.80
N GLY A 72 -15.05 11.45 -3.25
CA GLY A 72 -14.36 12.74 -3.07
C GLY A 72 -14.41 13.67 -4.28
N VAL A 73 -15.05 13.26 -5.38
CA VAL A 73 -15.23 14.09 -6.59
C VAL A 73 -16.64 14.68 -6.62
N THR A 74 -17.03 15.39 -5.57
CA THR A 74 -18.13 16.37 -5.69
C THR A 74 -17.52 17.68 -6.16
N GLN A 75 -17.57 17.83 -7.48
CA GLN A 75 -17.47 19.06 -8.25
C GLN A 75 -18.09 20.23 -7.47
N HIS A 76 -17.24 21.04 -6.83
CA HIS A 76 -17.61 22.32 -6.24
C HIS A 76 -17.34 23.39 -7.31
N ASP A 77 -18.13 23.37 -8.37
CA ASP A 77 -18.12 24.39 -9.42
C ASP A 77 -19.55 24.93 -9.52
N TYR A 78 -19.77 26.07 -8.85
CA TYR A 78 -20.93 26.96 -8.95
C TYR A 78 -20.40 28.38 -9.03
#